data_AF-A0A443RXG1-F1
#
_entry.id   AF-A0A443RXG1-F1
#
_cell.length_a   1.000
_cell.length_b   1.000
_cell.length_c   1.000
_cell.angle_alpha   90.00
_cell.angle_beta   90.00
_cell.angle_gamma   90.00
#
_symmetry.space_group_name_H-M   'P 1'
#
loop_
_entity.id
_entity.type
_entity.pdbx_description
1 polymer ?
#
loop_
_entity_poly.entity_id
_entity_poly.type
_entity_poly.pdbx_seq_one_letter_code
_entity_poly.pdbx_strand_id
1 'polypeptide(L)'
;IFDNENLQELFPFDQMDPRSKLVIESGRIFFHLNPKLCLKHIDELNNHTIMREYSGGKKWSDYDVSPHSNGEKVPCEVSKLHVEVFERSRTAEVKFDNFMRNMTDRRTLLGYLIFYKEAPARNVTMYDGRDACGSSEWDSIDYAIDTTTEDQEPYESTIVTQLQPFTQYALFIRTYTMIGQKKGAISDIIYFTTMPSQPMPPVNVISSAKGTNEIEITWNPPKKPNGNLTHYIVRVYGEPDLNLDRNYCEEPLTYSKPNWTIPEPIHHESLFTSETRFLDGKTCCSCKKSKGENLDRIEREQREIKELQDHIINKIYVKNDNDIDEDDDEGTTNKRKRSVPTTTVQQSLSSSTAKDYSDDTVTVINSTSVSNGTSKDTNDNRVHYFEYIVDKPN
;
A
#
# COMPACT_ATOMS: atom_id res chain seq x y z
N ILE A 1 -33.36 -0.83 -13.54
CA ILE A 1 -31.90 -1.06 -13.47
C ILE A 1 -31.70 -2.57 -13.42
N PHE A 2 -31.09 -3.12 -14.45
CA PHE A 2 -30.99 -4.56 -14.66
C PHE A 2 -29.59 -4.90 -15.16
N ASP A 3 -28.99 -5.96 -14.63
CA ASP A 3 -27.75 -6.57 -15.13
C ASP A 3 -26.56 -5.59 -15.17
N ASN A 4 -26.25 -4.99 -14.00
CA ASN A 4 -25.12 -4.07 -13.84
C ASN A 4 -24.09 -4.67 -12.87
N GLU A 5 -23.08 -5.33 -13.43
CA GLU A 5 -22.02 -6.01 -12.69
C GLU A 5 -21.15 -5.11 -11.80
N ASN A 6 -21.15 -3.80 -12.05
CA ASN A 6 -20.24 -2.84 -11.40
C ASN A 6 -20.94 -1.73 -10.60
N LEU A 7 -22.26 -1.62 -10.69
CA LEU A 7 -23.05 -0.60 -10.02
C LEU A 7 -22.99 -0.83 -8.50
N GLN A 8 -22.50 0.16 -7.75
CA GLN A 8 -22.33 0.10 -6.29
C GLN A 8 -23.23 1.11 -5.56
N GLU A 9 -23.41 2.30 -6.13
CA GLU A 9 -24.20 3.39 -5.57
C GLU A 9 -25.12 3.97 -6.66
N LEU A 10 -26.23 4.61 -6.27
CA LEU A 10 -27.21 5.19 -7.19
C LEU A 10 -27.08 6.71 -7.30
N PHE A 11 -27.14 7.39 -6.16
CA PHE A 11 -27.04 8.84 -6.05
C PHE A 11 -26.29 9.19 -4.76
N PRO A 12 -25.56 10.32 -4.71
CA PRO A 12 -24.94 10.81 -3.49
C PRO A 12 -26.01 11.45 -2.58
N PHE A 13 -26.86 10.63 -1.96
CA PHE A 13 -28.01 11.10 -1.17
C PHE A 13 -27.58 12.03 -0.02
N ASP A 14 -26.39 11.81 0.55
CA ASP A 14 -25.82 12.65 1.61
C ASP A 14 -25.47 14.08 1.14
N GLN A 15 -25.28 14.28 -0.15
CA GLN A 15 -24.94 15.58 -0.76
C GLN A 15 -26.15 16.27 -1.41
N MET A 16 -27.28 15.56 -1.53
CA MET A 16 -28.51 16.11 -2.09
C MET A 16 -29.30 16.90 -1.04
N ASP A 17 -29.98 17.97 -1.47
CA ASP A 17 -30.92 18.70 -0.62
C ASP A 17 -32.01 17.71 -0.13
N PRO A 18 -32.22 17.55 1.19
CA PRO A 18 -33.26 16.68 1.74
C PRO A 18 -34.67 16.97 1.23
N ARG A 19 -34.90 18.19 0.70
CA ARG A 19 -36.18 18.60 0.10
C ARG A 19 -36.29 18.21 -1.37
N SER A 20 -35.18 17.96 -2.04
CA SER A 20 -35.16 17.49 -3.42
C SER A 20 -35.55 16.01 -3.45
N LYS A 21 -36.77 15.73 -3.91
CA LYS A 21 -37.29 14.37 -4.07
C LYS A 21 -37.50 14.07 -5.54
N LEU A 22 -37.06 12.89 -5.96
CA LEU A 22 -37.31 12.37 -7.29
C LEU A 22 -38.79 11.97 -7.39
N VAL A 23 -39.54 12.60 -8.28
CA VAL A 23 -40.96 12.29 -8.49
C VAL A 23 -41.09 11.33 -9.66
N ILE A 24 -41.67 10.16 -9.41
CA ILE A 24 -42.09 9.21 -10.44
C ILE A 24 -43.60 9.37 -10.56
N GLU A 25 -44.04 10.00 -11.66
CA GLU A 25 -45.46 10.29 -11.89
C GLU A 25 -46.28 9.02 -12.11
N SER A 26 -45.72 8.06 -12.86
CA SER A 26 -46.33 6.76 -13.16
C SER A 26 -45.28 5.67 -13.31
N GLY A 27 -45.60 4.43 -12.92
CA GLY A 27 -44.75 3.25 -13.11
C GLY A 27 -44.09 2.70 -11.84
N ARG A 28 -43.26 1.66 -12.04
CA ARG A 28 -42.58 0.90 -10.96
C ARG A 28 -41.07 0.95 -11.12
N ILE A 29 -40.36 0.73 -10.01
CA ILE A 29 -38.91 0.48 -10.06
C ILE A 29 -38.64 -1.01 -10.27
N PHE A 30 -37.51 -1.32 -10.88
CA PHE A 30 -37.06 -2.69 -11.10
C PHE A 30 -35.55 -2.77 -10.90
N PHE A 31 -35.10 -3.63 -9.98
CA PHE A 31 -33.69 -3.84 -9.64
C PHE A 31 -33.39 -5.33 -9.51
N HIS A 32 -32.68 -5.87 -10.50
CA HIS A 32 -32.24 -7.26 -10.52
C HIS A 32 -30.84 -7.35 -11.13
N LEU A 33 -30.07 -8.35 -10.71
CA LEU A 33 -28.72 -8.62 -11.22
C LEU A 33 -27.78 -7.40 -11.08
N ASN A 34 -27.74 -6.80 -9.89
CA ASN A 34 -26.80 -5.72 -9.57
C ASN A 34 -25.94 -6.18 -8.38
N PRO A 35 -25.00 -7.12 -8.62
CA PRO A 35 -24.37 -7.87 -7.54
C PRO A 35 -23.51 -7.01 -6.61
N LYS A 36 -23.12 -5.79 -7.00
CA LYS A 36 -22.37 -4.86 -6.15
C LYS A 36 -23.22 -3.73 -5.55
N LEU A 37 -24.53 -3.68 -5.87
CA LEU A 37 -25.44 -2.65 -5.38
C LEU A 37 -26.18 -3.15 -4.15
N CYS A 38 -25.83 -2.60 -2.99
CA CYS A 38 -26.47 -2.96 -1.74
C CYS A 38 -27.93 -2.55 -1.66
N LEU A 39 -28.78 -3.42 -1.10
CA LEU A 39 -30.21 -3.16 -0.89
C LEU A 39 -30.46 -1.87 -0.10
N LYS A 40 -29.59 -1.53 0.85
CA LYS A 40 -29.69 -0.29 1.64
C LYS A 40 -29.74 0.96 0.74
N HIS A 41 -28.97 1.01 -0.35
CA HIS A 41 -28.99 2.15 -1.28
C HIS A 41 -30.28 2.21 -2.09
N ILE A 42 -30.88 1.05 -2.39
CA ILE A 42 -32.20 0.99 -3.02
C ILE A 42 -33.26 1.44 -2.01
N ASP A 43 -33.17 1.04 -0.75
CA ASP A 43 -34.07 1.49 0.32
C ASP A 43 -33.91 3.01 0.61
N GLU A 44 -32.70 3.57 0.51
CA GLU A 44 -32.46 5.02 0.58
C GLU A 44 -33.15 5.76 -0.57
N LEU A 45 -33.13 5.20 -1.79
CA LEU A 45 -33.91 5.73 -2.91
C LEU A 45 -35.41 5.77 -2.58
N ASN A 46 -35.94 4.87 -1.74
CA ASN A 46 -37.34 4.95 -1.30
C ASN A 46 -37.64 6.28 -0.60
N ASN A 47 -36.73 6.72 0.26
CA ASN A 47 -36.93 7.89 1.10
C ASN A 47 -36.84 9.18 0.27
N HIS A 48 -36.01 9.16 -0.77
CA HIS A 48 -35.79 10.28 -1.70
C HIS A 48 -36.70 10.26 -2.93
N THR A 49 -37.62 9.29 -3.05
CA THR A 49 -38.60 9.24 -4.15
C THR A 49 -40.01 9.52 -3.69
N ILE A 50 -40.84 10.08 -4.56
CA ILE A 50 -42.31 10.12 -4.43
C ILE A 50 -42.88 9.38 -5.63
N MET A 51 -43.65 8.32 -5.39
CA MET A 51 -44.42 7.63 -6.44
C MET A 51 -45.88 8.00 -6.27
N ARG A 52 -46.46 8.73 -7.23
CA ARG A 52 -47.84 9.25 -7.09
C ARG A 52 -48.92 8.15 -7.15
N GLU A 53 -48.66 7.07 -7.89
CA GLU A 53 -49.56 5.92 -7.99
C GLU A 53 -49.57 5.02 -6.74
N TYR A 54 -48.62 5.20 -5.82
CA TYR A 54 -48.45 4.38 -4.63
C TYR A 54 -48.52 5.23 -3.36
N SER A 55 -49.62 5.12 -2.62
CA SER A 55 -49.82 5.83 -1.34
C SER A 55 -49.59 4.90 -0.15
N GLY A 56 -48.40 4.96 0.44
CA GLY A 56 -48.04 4.37 1.75
C GLY A 56 -47.34 3.00 1.69
N GLY A 57 -46.24 2.86 2.46
CA GLY A 57 -45.50 1.60 2.66
C GLY A 57 -44.20 1.46 1.84
N LYS A 58 -43.62 0.25 1.85
CA LYS A 58 -42.50 -0.14 0.97
C LYS A 58 -43.01 -0.13 -0.47
N LYS A 59 -42.45 0.72 -1.33
CA LYS A 59 -42.98 1.02 -2.66
C LYS A 59 -42.70 -0.06 -3.72
N TRP A 60 -42.16 -1.21 -3.32
CA TRP A 60 -41.79 -2.31 -4.20
C TRP A 60 -41.86 -3.66 -3.49
N SER A 61 -42.11 -4.70 -4.26
CA SER A 61 -42.07 -6.10 -3.82
C SER A 61 -40.72 -6.75 -4.09
N ASP A 62 -40.53 -7.98 -3.59
CA ASP A 62 -39.33 -8.79 -3.86
C ASP A 62 -39.23 -9.22 -5.34
N TYR A 63 -40.34 -9.17 -6.08
CA TYR A 63 -40.35 -9.37 -7.54
C TYR A 63 -39.85 -8.13 -8.29
N ASP A 64 -40.04 -6.94 -7.74
CA ASP A 64 -39.57 -5.70 -8.34
C ASP A 64 -38.09 -5.46 -7.98
N VAL A 65 -37.70 -5.76 -6.73
CA VAL A 65 -36.33 -5.64 -6.21
C VAL A 65 -35.93 -6.95 -5.57
N SER A 66 -35.14 -7.75 -6.30
CA SER A 66 -34.73 -9.07 -5.82
C SER A 66 -33.68 -8.97 -4.70
N PRO A 67 -33.93 -9.50 -3.49
CA PRO A 67 -32.95 -9.47 -2.41
C PRO A 67 -31.78 -10.46 -2.62
N HIS A 68 -31.92 -11.36 -3.60
CA HIS A 68 -30.95 -12.43 -3.87
C HIS A 68 -30.00 -12.11 -5.02
N SER A 69 -30.27 -11.06 -5.82
CA SER A 69 -29.43 -10.68 -6.97
C SER A 69 -28.83 -9.28 -6.87
N ASN A 70 -29.15 -8.55 -5.79
CA ASN A 70 -28.61 -7.22 -5.52
C ASN A 70 -27.71 -7.28 -4.28
N GLY A 71 -26.45 -6.85 -4.41
CA GLY A 71 -25.51 -6.77 -3.29
C GLY A 71 -24.91 -8.11 -2.85
N GLU A 72 -24.88 -9.13 -3.71
CA GLU A 72 -24.34 -10.45 -3.39
C GLU A 72 -22.79 -10.52 -3.42
N LYS A 73 -22.12 -9.71 -4.23
CA LYS A 73 -20.66 -9.72 -4.43
C LYS A 73 -19.90 -8.72 -3.55
N VAL A 74 -20.59 -7.96 -2.70
CA VAL A 74 -19.96 -7.00 -1.77
C VAL A 74 -20.63 -7.02 -0.40
N PRO A 75 -19.88 -6.83 0.68
CA PRO A 75 -20.46 -6.66 2.01
C PRO A 75 -21.19 -5.32 2.09
N CYS A 76 -22.46 -5.34 2.49
CA CYS A 76 -23.30 -4.14 2.63
C CYS A 76 -23.24 -3.50 4.02
N GLU A 77 -22.87 -4.27 5.03
CA GLU A 77 -22.62 -3.82 6.39
C GLU A 77 -21.10 -3.68 6.57
N VAL A 78 -20.57 -2.53 6.15
CA VAL A 78 -19.15 -2.25 6.21
C VAL A 78 -18.81 -1.50 7.49
N SER A 79 -18.03 -2.12 8.38
CA SER A 79 -17.47 -1.45 9.55
C SER A 79 -16.14 -0.78 9.23
N LYS A 80 -15.76 0.20 10.05
CA LYS A 80 -14.47 0.88 9.92
C LYS A 80 -13.35 0.00 10.45
N LEU A 81 -12.27 -0.15 9.67
CA LEU A 81 -11.06 -0.87 10.06
C LEU A 81 -9.96 0.11 10.48
N HIS A 82 -9.41 -0.04 11.68
CA HIS A 82 -8.26 0.75 12.11
C HIS A 82 -6.97 0.18 11.49
N VAL A 83 -6.12 1.08 10.98
CA VAL A 83 -4.90 0.73 10.27
C VAL A 83 -3.79 1.72 10.66
N GLU A 84 -2.62 1.18 10.95
CA GLU A 84 -1.41 1.91 11.27
C GLU A 84 -0.32 1.55 10.27
N VAL A 85 0.41 2.55 9.79
CA VAL A 85 1.48 2.37 8.82
C VAL A 85 2.80 2.80 9.44
N PHE A 86 3.80 1.94 9.37
CA PHE A 86 5.16 2.18 9.81
C PHE A 86 6.07 2.25 8.59
N GLU A 87 6.39 3.46 8.14
CA GLU A 87 7.18 3.69 6.95
C GLU A 87 8.67 3.34 7.13
N ARG A 88 9.28 2.93 6.01
CA ARG A 88 10.73 2.83 5.81
C ARG A 88 11.07 3.48 4.47
N SER A 89 12.32 3.39 4.04
CA SER A 89 12.77 4.05 2.81
C SER A 89 12.25 3.40 1.53
N ARG A 90 12.07 2.08 1.49
CA ARG A 90 11.58 1.34 0.30
C ARG A 90 10.46 0.36 0.61
N THR A 91 10.01 0.33 1.87
CA THR A 91 8.99 -0.56 2.37
C THR A 91 8.11 0.19 3.37
N ALA A 92 6.94 -0.36 3.66
CA ALA A 92 6.10 0.09 4.77
C ALA A 92 5.47 -1.14 5.42
N GLU A 93 5.56 -1.24 6.73
CA GLU A 93 4.80 -2.23 7.49
C GLU A 93 3.41 -1.66 7.76
N VAL A 94 2.39 -2.48 7.51
CA VAL A 94 0.98 -2.11 7.62
C VAL A 94 0.36 -3.03 8.65
N LYS A 95 -0.05 -2.46 9.78
CA LYS A 95 -0.67 -3.16 10.90
C LYS A 95 -2.14 -2.78 10.97
N PHE A 96 -3.04 -3.73 11.13
CA PHE A 96 -4.49 -3.48 11.09
C PHE A 96 -5.27 -4.43 11.99
N ASP A 97 -6.48 -4.02 12.37
CA ASP A 97 -7.32 -4.82 13.26
C ASP A 97 -7.67 -6.20 12.67
N ASN A 98 -7.66 -7.23 13.52
CA ASN A 98 -8.11 -8.56 13.12
C ASN A 98 -9.64 -8.65 13.11
N PHE A 99 -10.25 -8.42 11.94
CA PHE A 99 -11.69 -8.46 11.71
C PHE A 99 -12.33 -9.85 11.87
N MET A 100 -11.54 -10.93 11.88
CA MET A 100 -12.05 -12.29 12.05
C MET A 100 -12.83 -12.45 13.36
N ARG A 101 -12.51 -11.66 14.39
CA ARG A 101 -13.19 -11.63 15.69
C ARG A 101 -14.63 -11.10 15.63
N ASN A 102 -14.96 -10.33 14.59
CA ASN A 102 -16.29 -9.72 14.40
C ASN A 102 -17.20 -10.56 13.50
N MET A 103 -16.68 -11.62 12.89
CA MET A 103 -17.40 -12.53 12.01
C MET A 103 -18.14 -13.61 12.82
N THR A 104 -19.39 -13.90 12.44
CA THR A 104 -20.18 -14.98 13.04
C THR A 104 -19.68 -16.35 12.60
N ASP A 105 -19.39 -16.51 11.31
CA ASP A 105 -18.69 -17.67 10.76
C ASP A 105 -17.34 -17.21 10.21
N ARG A 106 -16.28 -17.54 10.96
CA ARG A 106 -14.93 -17.08 10.66
C ARG A 106 -14.38 -17.61 9.34
N ARG A 107 -14.88 -18.75 8.86
CA ARG A 107 -14.49 -19.37 7.58
C ARG A 107 -14.90 -18.55 6.37
N THR A 108 -15.81 -17.59 6.56
CA THR A 108 -16.34 -16.76 5.49
C THR A 108 -15.50 -15.51 5.20
N LEU A 109 -14.53 -15.20 6.07
CA LEU A 109 -13.50 -14.20 5.82
C LEU A 109 -12.30 -14.88 5.14
N LEU A 110 -12.07 -14.55 3.88
CA LEU A 110 -11.03 -15.17 3.05
C LEU A 110 -9.68 -14.46 3.17
N GLY A 111 -9.70 -13.16 3.51
CA GLY A 111 -8.49 -12.37 3.63
C GLY A 111 -8.73 -10.87 3.67
N TYR A 112 -7.66 -10.12 3.42
CA TYR A 112 -7.68 -8.67 3.26
C TYR A 112 -7.03 -8.28 1.94
N LEU A 113 -7.54 -7.22 1.33
CA LEU A 113 -6.99 -6.60 0.14
C LEU A 113 -6.41 -5.25 0.53
N ILE A 114 -5.10 -5.12 0.44
CA ILE A 114 -4.36 -3.89 0.74
C ILE A 114 -4.11 -3.18 -0.58
N PHE A 115 -4.74 -2.02 -0.75
CA PHE A 115 -4.57 -1.17 -1.93
C PHE A 115 -3.62 -0.03 -1.61
N TYR A 116 -2.68 0.23 -2.52
CA TYR A 116 -1.77 1.36 -2.39
C TYR A 116 -1.44 1.97 -3.76
N LYS A 117 -1.18 3.27 -3.78
CA LYS A 117 -0.65 3.97 -4.96
C LYS A 117 0.13 5.21 -4.57
N GLU A 118 1.01 5.66 -5.47
CA GLU A 118 1.69 6.95 -5.32
C GLU A 118 0.65 8.08 -5.40
N ALA A 119 0.69 8.99 -4.43
CA ALA A 119 -0.29 10.06 -4.29
C ALA A 119 0.42 11.37 -3.93
N PRO A 120 0.84 12.18 -4.92
CA PRO A 120 1.49 13.47 -4.66
C PRO A 120 0.57 14.48 -3.94
N ALA A 121 -0.74 14.32 -4.09
CA ALA A 121 -1.76 15.15 -3.46
C ALA A 121 -2.74 14.30 -2.64
N ARG A 122 -3.34 14.91 -1.61
CA ARG A 122 -4.29 14.26 -0.68
C ARG A 122 -5.75 14.34 -1.11
N ASN A 123 -6.01 14.19 -2.40
CA ASN A 123 -7.34 14.25 -3.02
C ASN A 123 -7.72 12.96 -3.73
N VAL A 124 -7.10 11.85 -3.34
CA VAL A 124 -7.32 10.52 -3.92
C VAL A 124 -8.63 9.92 -3.42
N THR A 125 -9.35 9.23 -4.31
CA THR A 125 -10.54 8.44 -3.97
C THR A 125 -10.29 6.94 -4.15
N MET A 126 -11.05 6.10 -3.43
CA MET A 126 -10.97 4.64 -3.53
C MET A 126 -11.37 4.11 -4.93
N TYR A 127 -11.96 4.97 -5.77
CA TYR A 127 -12.45 4.62 -7.11
C TYR A 127 -11.58 5.18 -8.23
N ASP A 128 -10.53 5.93 -7.90
CA ASP A 128 -9.62 6.52 -8.89
C ASP A 128 -9.04 5.46 -9.83
N GLY A 129 -8.99 5.80 -11.12
CA GLY A 129 -8.35 4.96 -12.13
C GLY A 129 -9.13 3.72 -12.53
N ARG A 130 -10.39 3.54 -12.09
CA ARG A 130 -11.27 2.50 -12.64
C ARG A 130 -11.70 2.84 -14.06
N ASP A 131 -11.28 2.03 -15.01
CA ASP A 131 -11.81 2.08 -16.38
C ASP A 131 -12.90 1.01 -16.60
N ALA A 132 -13.58 1.09 -17.75
CA ALA A 132 -14.59 0.12 -18.16
C ALA A 132 -14.02 -1.30 -18.35
N CYS A 133 -12.70 -1.43 -18.44
CA CYS A 133 -11.98 -2.69 -18.57
C CYS A 133 -11.57 -3.29 -17.22
N GLY A 134 -11.92 -2.64 -16.11
CA GLY A 134 -11.57 -3.09 -14.76
C GLY A 134 -10.10 -2.88 -14.38
N SER A 135 -9.35 -2.11 -15.17
CA SER A 135 -8.03 -1.64 -14.75
C SER A 135 -8.22 -0.62 -13.62
N SER A 136 -7.30 -0.63 -12.66
CA SER A 136 -7.29 0.26 -11.51
C SER A 136 -5.88 0.82 -11.41
N GLU A 137 -5.76 2.12 -11.11
CA GLU A 137 -4.47 2.74 -10.79
C GLU A 137 -3.90 2.25 -9.46
N TRP A 138 -4.70 1.58 -8.65
CA TRP A 138 -4.27 1.00 -7.39
C TRP A 138 -3.56 -0.33 -7.58
N ASP A 139 -2.35 -0.44 -7.04
CA ASP A 139 -1.71 -1.74 -6.83
C ASP A 139 -2.36 -2.43 -5.61
N SER A 140 -2.45 -3.76 -5.66
CA SER A 140 -3.04 -4.56 -4.58
C SER A 140 -2.12 -5.68 -4.08
N ILE A 141 -2.19 -5.92 -2.77
CA ILE A 141 -1.63 -7.09 -2.09
C ILE A 141 -2.80 -7.89 -1.52
N ASP A 142 -2.79 -9.18 -1.82
CA ASP A 142 -3.77 -10.12 -1.31
C ASP A 142 -3.16 -10.77 -0.07
N TYR A 143 -3.74 -10.50 1.09
CA TYR A 143 -3.34 -11.08 2.37
C TYR A 143 -4.33 -12.19 2.72
N ALA A 144 -3.88 -13.44 2.64
CA ALA A 144 -4.65 -14.60 3.08
C ALA A 144 -4.51 -14.77 4.60
N ILE A 145 -5.61 -15.03 5.28
CA ILE A 145 -5.60 -15.29 6.73
C ILE A 145 -5.20 -16.74 6.94
N ASP A 146 -4.29 -16.97 7.88
CA ASP A 146 -4.00 -18.31 8.37
C ASP A 146 -4.99 -18.67 9.49
N THR A 147 -5.89 -19.62 9.22
CA THR A 147 -6.91 -20.04 10.18
C THR A 147 -6.39 -21.08 11.19
N THR A 148 -5.12 -21.47 11.12
CA THR A 148 -4.54 -22.56 11.93
C THR A 148 -3.98 -22.11 13.28
N THR A 149 -3.79 -20.81 13.48
CA THR A 149 -3.27 -20.27 14.74
C THR A 149 -4.41 -20.12 15.77
N GLU A 150 -4.34 -20.92 16.84
CA GLU A 150 -5.30 -20.86 17.96
C GLU A 150 -5.18 -19.56 18.76
N ASP A 151 -3.99 -18.93 18.78
CA ASP A 151 -3.72 -17.65 19.42
C ASP A 151 -3.95 -16.50 18.43
N GLN A 152 -5.18 -16.00 18.38
CA GLN A 152 -5.53 -14.85 17.53
C GLN A 152 -5.10 -13.54 18.20
N GLU A 153 -3.98 -13.01 17.75
CA GLU A 153 -3.57 -11.63 18.03
C GLU A 153 -4.70 -10.65 17.61
N PRO A 154 -4.89 -9.53 18.33
CA PRO A 154 -5.94 -8.58 18.02
C PRO A 154 -5.70 -7.81 16.72
N TYR A 155 -4.51 -7.94 16.14
CA TYR A 155 -4.07 -7.27 14.92
C TYR A 155 -3.38 -8.27 13.98
N GLU A 156 -3.38 -7.92 12.70
CA GLU A 156 -2.58 -8.54 11.64
C GLU A 156 -1.55 -7.54 11.12
N SER A 157 -0.48 -8.01 10.49
CA SER A 157 0.46 -7.12 9.80
C SER A 157 1.01 -7.70 8.49
N THR A 158 1.34 -6.81 7.57
CA THR A 158 1.98 -7.15 6.29
C THR A 158 2.95 -6.07 5.84
N ILE A 159 3.82 -6.37 4.89
CA ILE A 159 4.82 -5.42 4.38
C ILE A 159 4.53 -5.09 2.92
N VAL A 160 4.32 -3.81 2.66
CA VAL A 160 4.32 -3.26 1.29
C VAL A 160 5.78 -3.04 0.89
N THR A 161 6.17 -3.55 -0.27
CA THR A 161 7.56 -3.50 -0.77
C THR A 161 7.69 -2.70 -2.06
N GLN A 162 8.93 -2.43 -2.48
CA GLN A 162 9.25 -1.76 -3.76
C GLN A 162 8.71 -0.32 -3.85
N LEU A 163 8.55 0.35 -2.71
CA LEU A 163 8.17 1.76 -2.67
C LEU A 163 9.35 2.66 -3.07
N GLN A 164 9.04 3.80 -3.68
CA GLN A 164 10.03 4.84 -3.95
C GLN A 164 10.35 5.58 -2.64
N PRO A 165 11.63 5.88 -2.34
CA PRO A 165 11.99 6.70 -1.19
C PRO A 165 11.47 8.13 -1.29
N PHE A 166 11.24 8.75 -0.12
CA PHE A 166 10.77 10.13 -0.02
C PHE A 166 9.57 10.45 -0.92
N THR A 167 8.62 9.52 -0.99
CA THR A 167 7.46 9.58 -1.88
C THR A 167 6.19 9.38 -1.07
N GLN A 168 5.16 10.18 -1.33
CA GLN A 168 3.87 10.08 -0.66
C GLN A 168 3.01 9.00 -1.32
N TYR A 169 2.43 8.15 -0.49
CA TYR A 169 1.52 7.08 -0.89
C TYR A 169 0.17 7.25 -0.20
N ALA A 170 -0.89 6.86 -0.91
CA ALA A 170 -2.21 6.62 -0.36
C ALA A 170 -2.40 5.10 -0.20
N LEU A 171 -3.01 4.68 0.89
CA LEU A 171 -3.27 3.27 1.19
C LEU A 171 -4.63 3.09 1.86
N PHE A 172 -5.35 2.04 1.50
CA PHE A 172 -6.52 1.59 2.25
C PHE A 172 -6.63 0.06 2.20
N ILE A 173 -7.33 -0.50 3.17
CA ILE A 173 -7.53 -1.93 3.30
C ILE A 173 -9.02 -2.23 3.29
N ARG A 174 -9.41 -3.31 2.62
CA ARG A 174 -10.76 -3.88 2.76
C ARG A 174 -10.70 -5.37 2.99
N THR A 175 -11.71 -5.89 3.68
CA THR A 175 -11.89 -7.34 3.84
C THR A 175 -12.29 -7.99 2.52
N TYR A 176 -11.84 -9.21 2.31
CA TYR A 176 -12.30 -10.10 1.26
C TYR A 176 -13.08 -11.26 1.88
N THR A 177 -14.37 -11.32 1.57
CA THR A 177 -15.31 -12.29 2.13
C THR A 177 -15.94 -13.12 1.02
N MET A 178 -16.48 -14.29 1.37
CA MET A 178 -17.25 -15.10 0.43
C MET A 178 -18.51 -14.35 -0.05
N ILE A 179 -18.94 -14.63 -1.29
CA ILE A 179 -20.21 -14.13 -1.85
C ILE A 179 -21.37 -14.43 -0.91
N GLY A 180 -22.28 -13.46 -0.77
CA GLY A 180 -23.44 -13.51 0.11
C GLY A 180 -23.17 -13.11 1.56
N GLN A 181 -21.92 -12.85 1.95
CA GLN A 181 -21.62 -12.28 3.26
C GLN A 181 -21.99 -10.80 3.31
N LYS A 182 -22.83 -10.45 4.30
CA LYS A 182 -23.29 -9.06 4.49
C LYS A 182 -22.26 -8.19 5.21
N LYS A 183 -21.47 -8.77 6.11
CA LYS A 183 -20.51 -8.03 6.94
C LYS A 183 -19.13 -8.01 6.30
N GLY A 184 -18.50 -6.85 6.38
CA GLY A 184 -17.11 -6.63 5.98
C GLY A 184 -16.54 -5.41 6.68
N ALA A 185 -15.30 -5.08 6.39
CA ALA A 185 -14.67 -3.88 6.89
C ALA A 185 -13.83 -3.17 5.82
N ILE A 186 -13.74 -1.85 5.94
CA ILE A 186 -12.89 -1.00 5.11
C ILE A 186 -12.23 0.07 5.99
N SER A 187 -10.99 0.41 5.69
CA SER A 187 -10.30 1.53 6.33
C SER A 187 -10.59 2.84 5.60
N ASP A 188 -10.30 3.96 6.27
CA ASP A 188 -10.11 5.22 5.56
C ASP A 188 -8.86 5.15 4.67
N ILE A 189 -8.73 6.11 3.75
CA ILE A 189 -7.49 6.32 3.01
C ILE A 189 -6.45 6.96 3.94
N ILE A 190 -5.34 6.26 4.12
CA ILE A 190 -4.20 6.70 4.92
C ILE A 190 -3.12 7.20 3.99
N TYR A 191 -2.62 8.40 4.28
CA TYR A 191 -1.49 8.99 3.57
C TYR A 191 -0.24 8.87 4.41
N PHE A 192 0.80 8.27 3.84
CA PHE A 192 2.12 8.17 4.48
C PHE A 192 3.20 8.55 3.47
N THR A 193 4.37 8.95 3.96
CA THR A 193 5.52 9.31 3.09
C THR A 193 6.68 8.42 3.49
N THR A 194 7.27 7.72 2.52
CA THR A 194 8.43 6.87 2.79
C THR A 194 9.63 7.69 3.26
N MET A 195 10.49 7.07 4.07
CA MET A 195 11.67 7.75 4.59
C MET A 195 12.65 8.11 3.45
N PRO A 196 13.46 9.16 3.62
CA PRO A 196 14.56 9.44 2.70
C PRO A 196 15.52 8.26 2.56
N SER A 197 16.20 8.19 1.42
CA SER A 197 17.25 7.21 1.14
C SER A 197 18.44 7.89 0.48
N GLN A 198 19.50 7.12 0.21
CA GLN A 198 20.66 7.62 -0.50
C GLN A 198 20.24 8.19 -1.87
N PRO A 199 20.61 9.44 -2.20
CA PRO A 199 20.33 10.02 -3.50
C PRO A 199 21.06 9.24 -4.60
N MET A 200 20.55 9.32 -5.82
CA MET A 200 21.35 8.91 -6.98
C MET A 200 22.58 9.83 -7.16
N PRO A 201 23.61 9.40 -7.91
CA PRO A 201 24.71 10.28 -8.26
C PRO A 201 24.24 11.54 -9.03
N PRO A 202 24.94 12.69 -8.87
CA PRO A 202 24.77 13.85 -9.74
C PRO A 202 25.03 13.47 -11.20
N VAL A 203 24.43 14.21 -12.13
CA VAL A 203 24.56 13.95 -13.57
C VAL A 203 25.28 15.11 -14.26
N ASN A 204 25.88 14.86 -15.43
CA ASN A 204 26.56 15.88 -16.24
C ASN A 204 27.63 16.66 -15.45
N VAL A 205 28.53 15.94 -14.77
CA VAL A 205 29.69 16.55 -14.11
C VAL A 205 30.67 17.01 -15.20
N ILE A 206 30.95 18.31 -15.24
CA ILE A 206 31.87 18.94 -16.18
C ILE A 206 32.92 19.71 -15.37
N SER A 207 34.19 19.53 -15.71
CA SER A 207 35.30 20.27 -15.10
C SER A 207 36.10 21.04 -16.16
N SER A 208 36.60 22.21 -15.78
CA SER A 208 37.50 23.01 -16.61
C SER A 208 38.53 23.74 -15.75
N ALA A 209 39.77 23.86 -16.25
CA ALA A 209 40.79 24.67 -15.59
C ALA A 209 40.52 26.16 -15.83
N LYS A 210 40.40 26.94 -14.76
CA LYS A 210 40.34 28.42 -14.83
C LYS A 210 41.71 29.05 -14.68
N GLY A 211 42.64 28.34 -14.04
CA GLY A 211 44.03 28.74 -13.88
C GLY A 211 44.87 27.58 -13.37
N THR A 212 46.15 27.84 -13.08
CA THR A 212 47.13 26.82 -12.68
C THR A 212 46.74 26.08 -11.39
N ASN A 213 46.03 26.77 -10.49
CA ASN A 213 45.60 26.24 -9.18
C ASN A 213 44.08 26.33 -8.99
N GLU A 214 43.31 26.47 -10.07
CA GLU A 214 41.87 26.68 -10.01
C GLU A 214 41.13 25.82 -11.04
N ILE A 215 40.17 25.04 -10.56
CA ILE A 215 39.31 24.17 -11.36
C ILE A 215 37.86 24.59 -11.10
N GLU A 216 37.14 24.91 -12.16
CA GLU A 216 35.69 25.09 -12.11
C GLU A 216 35.02 23.73 -12.37
N ILE A 217 34.11 23.32 -11.47
CA ILE A 217 33.34 22.08 -11.59
C ILE A 217 31.85 22.44 -11.55
N THR A 218 31.09 21.92 -12.51
CA THR A 218 29.64 22.10 -12.61
C THR A 218 28.96 20.75 -12.76
N TRP A 219 27.74 20.61 -12.24
CA TRP A 219 26.95 19.38 -12.34
C TRP A 219 25.45 19.68 -12.25
N ASN A 220 24.64 18.73 -12.70
CA ASN A 220 23.20 18.75 -12.54
C ASN A 220 22.76 17.89 -11.33
N PRO A 221 21.60 18.20 -10.70
CA PRO A 221 21.08 17.41 -9.61
C PRO A 221 20.83 15.93 -9.97
N PRO A 222 20.86 15.02 -8.99
CA PRO A 222 20.48 13.63 -9.18
C PRO A 222 19.08 13.48 -9.79
N LYS A 223 18.91 12.52 -10.70
CA LYS A 223 17.59 12.22 -11.29
C LYS A 223 16.55 11.81 -10.23
N LYS A 224 16.99 11.09 -9.19
CA LYS A 224 16.18 10.76 -8.02
C LYS A 224 16.92 11.18 -6.75
N PRO A 225 16.54 12.32 -6.13
CA PRO A 225 17.19 12.80 -4.92
C PRO A 225 16.84 11.95 -3.70
N ASN A 226 15.73 11.19 -3.72
CA ASN A 226 15.30 10.30 -2.63
C ASN A 226 15.21 11.00 -1.27
N GLY A 227 14.95 12.31 -1.25
CA GLY A 227 15.03 13.15 -0.06
C GLY A 227 15.13 14.62 -0.41
N ASN A 228 15.14 15.47 0.60
CA ASN A 228 15.54 16.86 0.42
C ASN A 228 17.06 16.94 0.34
N LEU A 229 17.58 17.38 -0.80
CA LEU A 229 19.01 17.60 -0.99
C LEU A 229 19.48 18.77 -0.11
N THR A 230 20.47 18.53 0.75
CA THR A 230 21.03 19.54 1.65
C THR A 230 22.33 20.13 1.12
N HIS A 231 23.30 19.28 0.80
CA HIS A 231 24.62 19.67 0.30
C HIS A 231 25.21 18.60 -0.62
N TYR A 232 26.30 18.97 -1.29
CA TYR A 232 27.16 18.09 -2.06
C TYR A 232 28.53 18.01 -1.39
N ILE A 233 29.13 16.82 -1.40
CA ILE A 233 30.51 16.61 -0.97
C ILE A 233 31.36 16.38 -2.21
N VAL A 234 32.30 17.28 -2.48
CA VAL A 234 33.22 17.20 -3.62
C VAL A 234 34.59 16.80 -3.09
N ARG A 235 35.15 15.71 -3.63
CA ARG A 235 36.51 15.26 -3.32
C ARG A 235 37.39 15.36 -4.55
N VAL A 236 38.52 16.04 -4.42
CA VAL A 236 39.51 16.21 -5.48
C VAL A 236 40.76 15.45 -5.08
N TYR A 237 41.12 14.46 -5.89
CA TYR A 237 42.29 13.61 -5.69
C TYR A 237 43.41 14.04 -6.65
N GLY A 238 44.64 14.10 -6.16
CA GLY A 238 45.80 14.21 -7.05
C GLY A 238 46.11 12.83 -7.63
N GLU A 239 45.99 12.66 -8.94
CA GLU A 239 46.50 11.46 -9.59
C GLU A 239 48.01 11.55 -9.75
N PRO A 240 48.78 10.51 -9.37
CA PRO A 240 50.21 10.49 -9.58
C PRO A 240 50.51 10.44 -11.08
N ASP A 241 51.50 11.20 -11.52
CA ASP A 241 51.99 11.10 -12.90
C ASP A 241 52.72 9.75 -13.06
N LEU A 242 52.07 8.81 -13.74
CA LEU A 242 52.59 7.46 -13.97
C LEU A 242 53.73 7.44 -15.00
N ASN A 243 54.05 8.57 -15.67
CA ASN A 243 55.09 8.65 -16.69
C ASN A 243 56.35 9.40 -16.23
N LEU A 244 56.52 9.64 -14.92
CA LEU A 244 57.66 10.39 -14.38
C LEU A 244 59.03 9.79 -14.78
N ASP A 245 59.11 8.47 -14.90
CA ASP A 245 60.37 7.76 -15.22
C ASP A 245 60.53 7.41 -16.71
N ARG A 246 59.59 7.83 -17.57
CA ARG A 246 59.63 7.47 -18.98
C ARG A 246 60.66 8.28 -19.75
N ASN A 247 61.58 7.59 -20.44
CA ASN A 247 62.52 8.23 -21.34
C ASN A 247 61.91 8.46 -22.74
N TYR A 248 61.35 9.65 -22.96
CA TYR A 248 60.72 10.02 -24.23
C TYR A 248 61.66 10.02 -25.46
N CYS A 249 62.98 10.00 -25.27
CA CYS A 249 63.95 9.87 -26.37
C CYS A 249 64.10 8.42 -26.85
N GLU A 250 64.00 7.45 -25.95
CA GLU A 250 64.10 6.01 -26.25
C GLU A 250 62.72 5.40 -26.55
N GLU A 251 61.69 5.95 -25.93
CA GLU A 251 60.29 5.55 -26.10
C GLU A 251 59.47 6.72 -26.65
N PRO A 252 59.60 7.07 -27.94
CA PRO A 252 58.85 8.17 -28.52
C PRO A 252 57.35 7.96 -28.38
N LEU A 253 56.59 9.05 -28.23
CA LEU A 253 55.13 9.01 -28.22
C LEU A 253 54.65 8.35 -29.51
N THR A 254 54.10 7.14 -29.39
CA THR A 254 53.37 6.51 -30.48
C THR A 254 52.06 7.26 -30.62
N TYR A 255 52.07 8.33 -31.42
CA TYR A 255 50.84 8.86 -31.99
C TYR A 255 50.30 7.79 -32.94
N SER A 256 49.59 6.80 -32.39
CA SER A 256 48.53 6.19 -33.16
C SER A 256 47.61 7.37 -33.49
N LYS A 257 47.55 7.74 -34.77
CA LYS A 257 46.44 8.56 -35.25
C LYS A 257 45.21 7.87 -34.68
N PRO A 258 44.36 8.54 -33.88
CA PRO A 258 43.04 8.01 -33.66
C PRO A 258 42.48 7.89 -35.07
N ASN A 259 42.27 6.66 -35.52
CA ASN A 259 41.39 6.44 -36.65
C ASN A 259 40.03 6.90 -36.12
N TRP A 260 39.74 8.19 -36.30
CA TRP A 260 38.40 8.72 -36.23
C TRP A 260 37.67 8.21 -37.47
N THR A 261 37.50 6.89 -37.58
CA THR A 261 36.16 6.41 -37.89
C THR A 261 35.33 6.89 -36.73
N ILE A 262 34.47 7.88 -36.99
CA ILE A 262 33.38 8.25 -36.09
C ILE A 262 32.86 6.93 -35.54
N PRO A 263 33.05 6.61 -34.25
CA PRO A 263 32.31 5.50 -33.68
C PRO A 263 30.87 5.89 -33.95
N GLU A 264 30.11 5.05 -34.68
CA GLU A 264 28.66 5.13 -34.59
C GLU A 264 28.34 5.33 -33.10
N PRO A 265 27.45 6.29 -32.79
CA PRO A 265 27.25 6.76 -31.42
C PRO A 265 27.25 5.54 -30.53
N ILE A 266 28.18 5.51 -29.56
CA ILE A 266 28.20 4.48 -28.54
C ILE A 266 26.86 4.66 -27.83
N HIS A 267 25.85 3.97 -28.34
CA HIS A 267 24.84 3.39 -27.51
C HIS A 267 25.66 2.65 -26.49
N HIS A 268 25.72 3.20 -25.27
CA HIS A 268 25.73 2.34 -24.12
C HIS A 268 24.48 1.47 -24.29
N GLU A 269 24.59 0.40 -25.07
CA GLU A 269 23.93 -0.82 -24.73
C GLU A 269 24.40 -1.06 -23.31
N SER A 270 23.52 -0.71 -22.38
CA SER A 270 23.43 -1.40 -21.12
C SER A 270 23.79 -2.85 -21.41
N LEU A 271 24.77 -3.39 -20.69
CA LEU A 271 24.93 -4.83 -20.54
C LEU A 271 23.66 -5.36 -19.85
N PHE A 272 22.54 -5.35 -20.57
CA PHE A 272 21.53 -6.37 -20.49
C PHE A 272 22.21 -7.58 -21.10
N THR A 273 22.68 -8.46 -20.24
CA THR A 273 23.13 -9.79 -20.62
C THR A 273 22.08 -10.42 -21.54
N SER A 274 22.44 -10.55 -22.82
CA SER A 274 21.63 -11.16 -23.86
C SER A 274 21.72 -12.68 -23.79
N GLU A 275 21.44 -13.26 -22.63
CA GLU A 275 21.33 -14.71 -22.44
C GLU A 275 19.91 -15.16 -22.03
N THR A 276 18.88 -14.39 -22.38
CA THR A 276 17.49 -14.87 -22.23
C THR A 276 16.51 -14.41 -23.31
N ARG A 277 16.99 -13.96 -24.47
CA ARG A 277 16.11 -13.67 -25.62
C ARG A 277 16.27 -14.67 -26.75
N PHE A 278 15.98 -15.93 -26.46
CA PHE A 278 15.52 -16.90 -27.45
C PHE A 278 14.55 -17.86 -26.75
N LEU A 279 13.33 -17.37 -26.53
CA LEU A 279 12.04 -18.10 -26.44
C LEU A 279 11.00 -17.18 -25.76
N ASP A 280 10.54 -16.15 -26.48
CA ASP A 280 9.10 -15.88 -26.56
C ASP A 280 8.84 -14.73 -27.53
N GLY A 281 8.18 -15.06 -28.64
CA GLY A 281 7.62 -14.08 -29.58
C GLY A 281 6.40 -13.41 -28.96
N LYS A 282 6.59 -12.48 -28.02
CA LYS A 282 5.57 -11.55 -27.54
C LYS A 282 6.19 -10.17 -27.26
N THR A 283 6.16 -9.30 -28.27
CA THR A 283 6.18 -7.84 -28.09
C THR A 283 4.81 -7.34 -27.64
N CYS A 284 4.30 -7.91 -26.55
CA CYS A 284 3.12 -7.41 -25.87
C CYS A 284 3.55 -7.04 -24.45
N CYS A 285 3.18 -5.86 -23.97
CA CYS A 285 3.22 -5.61 -22.53
C CYS A 285 2.41 -6.72 -21.87
N SER A 286 3.06 -7.53 -21.03
CA SER A 286 2.32 -8.47 -20.19
C SER A 286 1.30 -7.66 -19.41
N CYS A 287 0.03 -7.81 -19.76
CA CYS A 287 -1.04 -7.39 -18.88
C CYS A 287 -0.74 -8.06 -17.55
N LYS A 288 -0.57 -7.27 -16.48
CA LYS A 288 -0.65 -7.83 -15.13
C LYS A 288 -2.00 -8.53 -15.10
N LYS A 289 -2.02 -9.86 -15.29
CA LYS A 289 -3.25 -10.64 -15.17
C LYS A 289 -3.89 -10.17 -13.88
N SER A 290 -5.15 -9.76 -13.95
CA SER A 290 -5.83 -9.30 -12.74
C SER A 290 -5.61 -10.39 -11.69
N LYS A 291 -4.99 -10.03 -10.55
CA LYS A 291 -4.79 -10.99 -9.46
C LYS A 291 -6.13 -11.58 -8.98
N GLY A 292 -7.26 -10.99 -9.40
CA GLY A 292 -8.62 -11.48 -9.24
C GLY A 292 -8.87 -12.91 -9.75
N GLU A 293 -8.21 -13.39 -10.82
CA GLU A 293 -8.43 -14.78 -11.28
C GLU A 293 -8.01 -15.83 -10.24
N ASN A 294 -7.01 -15.53 -9.41
CA ASN A 294 -6.61 -16.42 -8.33
C ASN A 294 -7.60 -16.36 -7.16
N LEU A 295 -8.14 -15.17 -6.91
CA LEU A 295 -9.03 -14.89 -5.78
C LEU A 295 -10.42 -15.55 -5.95
N ASP A 296 -10.96 -15.54 -7.17
CA ASP A 296 -12.22 -16.22 -7.51
C ASP A 296 -12.10 -17.75 -7.40
N ARG A 297 -10.93 -18.30 -7.76
CA ARG A 297 -10.64 -19.73 -7.59
C ARG A 297 -10.55 -20.09 -6.11
N ILE A 298 -9.80 -19.31 -5.33
CA ILE A 298 -9.65 -19.50 -3.88
C ILE A 298 -11.02 -19.45 -3.20
N GLU A 299 -11.88 -18.50 -3.55
CA GLU A 299 -13.22 -18.44 -3.00
C GLU A 299 -14.02 -19.71 -3.29
N ARG A 300 -14.00 -20.20 -4.53
CA ARG A 300 -14.75 -21.40 -4.92
C ARG A 300 -14.29 -22.62 -4.13
N GLU A 301 -12.98 -22.83 -4.03
CA GLU A 301 -12.39 -23.92 -3.24
C GLU A 301 -12.78 -23.81 -1.76
N GLN A 302 -12.71 -22.61 -1.17
CA GLN A 302 -13.13 -22.40 0.22
C GLN A 302 -14.62 -22.63 0.45
N ARG A 303 -15.46 -22.32 -0.55
CA ARG A 303 -16.90 -22.61 -0.50
C ARG A 303 -17.18 -24.10 -0.46
N GLU A 304 -16.53 -24.86 -1.33
CA GLU A 304 -16.68 -26.32 -1.37
C GLU A 304 -16.20 -26.97 -0.06
N ILE A 305 -15.09 -26.50 0.50
CA ILE A 305 -14.58 -26.94 1.81
C ILE A 305 -15.60 -26.64 2.92
N LYS A 306 -16.14 -25.42 2.94
CA LYS A 306 -17.16 -25.01 3.93
C LYS A 306 -18.41 -25.87 3.83
N GLU A 307 -18.93 -26.08 2.63
CA GLU A 307 -20.12 -26.92 2.40
C GLU A 307 -19.90 -28.37 2.84
N LEU A 308 -18.71 -28.93 2.55
CA LEU A 308 -18.33 -30.25 3.01
C LEU A 308 -18.25 -30.34 4.54
N GLN A 309 -17.62 -29.35 5.19
CA GLN A 309 -17.54 -29.30 6.65
C GLN A 309 -18.93 -29.21 7.29
N ASP A 310 -19.80 -28.32 6.77
CA ASP A 310 -21.16 -28.16 7.27
C ASP A 310 -21.95 -29.46 7.12
N HIS A 311 -21.81 -30.16 5.97
CA HIS A 311 -22.46 -31.45 5.74
C HIS A 311 -21.99 -32.55 6.71
N ILE A 312 -20.68 -32.64 6.96
CA ILE A 312 -20.13 -33.64 7.90
C ILE A 312 -20.60 -33.34 9.32
N ILE A 313 -20.48 -32.08 9.76
CA ILE A 313 -20.89 -31.66 11.10
C ILE A 313 -22.38 -31.92 11.31
N ASN A 314 -23.23 -31.51 10.37
CA ASN A 314 -24.69 -31.72 10.47
C ASN A 314 -25.10 -33.19 10.43
N LYS A 315 -24.30 -34.07 9.79
CA LYS A 315 -24.56 -35.52 9.80
C LYS A 315 -24.17 -36.19 11.10
N ILE A 316 -23.10 -35.73 11.74
CA ILE A 316 -22.58 -36.32 12.99
C ILE A 316 -23.29 -35.72 14.21
N TYR A 317 -23.68 -34.45 14.12
CA TYR A 317 -24.36 -33.74 15.19
C TYR A 317 -25.82 -34.20 15.32
N VAL A 318 -26.12 -34.91 16.39
CA VAL A 318 -27.48 -35.22 16.82
C VAL A 318 -27.83 -34.26 17.94
N LYS A 319 -28.78 -33.35 17.70
CA LYS A 319 -29.34 -32.54 18.78
C LYS A 319 -30.13 -33.48 19.69
N ASN A 320 -29.72 -33.61 20.95
CA ASN A 320 -30.45 -34.41 21.93
C ASN A 320 -31.68 -33.59 22.36
N ASP A 321 -32.88 -34.02 21.99
CA ASP A 321 -34.13 -33.30 22.34
C ASP A 321 -34.46 -33.37 23.85
N ASN A 322 -33.60 -34.00 24.66
CA ASN A 322 -33.75 -34.11 26.11
C ASN A 322 -33.14 -32.93 26.90
N ASP A 323 -32.51 -31.95 26.25
CA ASP A 323 -32.07 -30.69 26.89
C ASP A 323 -33.10 -29.57 26.62
N ILE A 324 -34.38 -29.84 26.84
CA ILE A 324 -35.38 -28.81 27.16
C ILE A 324 -35.32 -28.67 28.68
N ASP A 325 -34.34 -27.91 29.17
CA ASP A 325 -34.38 -27.46 30.55
C ASP A 325 -35.35 -26.27 30.64
N GLU A 326 -36.38 -26.50 31.44
CA GLU A 326 -37.31 -25.57 32.04
C GLU A 326 -36.63 -24.24 32.44
N ASP A 327 -36.94 -23.15 31.76
CA ASP A 327 -36.69 -21.78 32.22
C ASP A 327 -37.92 -20.91 31.89
N ASP A 328 -39.07 -21.33 32.40
CA ASP A 328 -40.24 -20.51 32.68
C ASP A 328 -40.70 -20.86 34.12
N ASP A 329 -39.98 -20.39 35.16
CA ASP A 329 -40.60 -19.73 36.33
C ASP A 329 -39.53 -19.24 37.35
N GLU A 330 -39.85 -18.10 37.95
CA GLU A 330 -39.26 -17.39 39.10
C GLU A 330 -38.08 -18.00 39.93
N GLY A 331 -37.01 -17.19 40.05
CA GLY A 331 -36.42 -16.90 41.37
C GLY A 331 -35.14 -17.66 41.80
N THR A 332 -34.11 -16.86 42.06
CA THR A 332 -32.98 -17.12 42.99
C THR A 332 -31.77 -17.96 42.50
N THR A 333 -30.67 -17.24 42.24
CA THR A 333 -29.26 -17.58 42.54
C THR A 333 -28.73 -18.97 42.17
N ASN A 334 -27.90 -19.05 41.12
CA ASN A 334 -26.45 -19.36 41.24
C ASN A 334 -25.78 -19.48 39.86
N LYS A 335 -25.04 -18.43 39.46
CA LYS A 335 -24.08 -18.51 38.35
C LYS A 335 -22.93 -19.43 38.74
N ARG A 336 -22.88 -20.65 38.20
CA ARG A 336 -21.67 -21.48 38.22
C ARG A 336 -20.69 -21.01 37.14
N LYS A 337 -19.82 -20.07 37.50
CA LYS A 337 -18.58 -19.76 36.76
C LYS A 337 -17.61 -20.94 36.91
N ARG A 338 -17.08 -21.43 35.78
CA ARG A 338 -16.00 -22.41 35.77
C ARG A 338 -14.67 -21.68 36.04
N SER A 339 -14.03 -22.03 37.16
CA SER A 339 -12.76 -21.51 37.64
C SER A 339 -11.58 -22.20 36.95
N VAL A 340 -10.63 -21.42 36.43
CA VAL A 340 -9.28 -21.88 36.03
C VAL A 340 -8.29 -21.45 37.12
N PRO A 341 -7.32 -22.29 37.53
CA PRO A 341 -6.41 -21.97 38.63
C PRO A 341 -5.32 -21.00 38.18
N THR A 342 -5.19 -19.89 38.91
CA THR A 342 -4.10 -18.90 38.77
C THR A 342 -2.92 -19.35 39.63
N THR A 343 -1.80 -19.69 39.00
CA THR A 343 -0.51 -19.89 39.69
C THR A 343 0.30 -18.60 39.62
N THR A 344 0.47 -17.97 40.78
CA THR A 344 1.31 -16.79 41.02
C THR A 344 2.79 -17.15 40.93
N VAL A 345 3.56 -16.43 40.10
CA VAL A 345 5.02 -16.37 40.19
C VAL A 345 5.41 -14.90 40.41
N GLN A 346 6.00 -14.65 41.58
CA GLN A 346 6.63 -13.38 41.92
C GLN A 346 8.02 -13.32 41.28
N GLN A 347 8.36 -12.19 40.63
CA GLN A 347 9.75 -11.75 40.57
C GLN A 347 9.87 -10.23 40.43
N SER A 348 10.36 -9.65 41.53
CA SER A 348 11.17 -8.43 41.69
C SER A 348 11.25 -7.40 40.56
N LEU A 349 10.67 -6.23 40.82
CA LEU A 349 11.13 -4.95 40.26
C LEU A 349 12.35 -4.46 41.03
N SER A 350 13.40 -4.05 40.31
CA SER A 350 14.43 -3.17 40.83
C SER A 350 14.43 -1.87 40.01
N SER A 351 14.48 -0.76 40.74
CA SER A 351 14.52 0.61 40.23
C SER A 351 15.96 1.11 40.20
N SER A 352 16.32 1.86 39.16
CA SER A 352 17.48 2.75 39.18
C SER A 352 17.26 4.01 38.35
N THR A 353 17.02 5.10 39.09
CA THR A 353 17.54 6.47 38.92
C THR A 353 17.96 6.96 37.54
N ALA A 354 17.23 7.96 37.03
CA ALA A 354 17.70 8.96 36.09
C ALA A 354 18.32 10.16 36.84
N LYS A 355 19.38 10.76 36.28
CA LYS A 355 19.92 12.07 36.64
C LYS A 355 20.10 12.90 35.37
N ASP A 356 19.71 14.17 35.48
CA ASP A 356 19.91 15.28 34.53
C ASP A 356 21.39 15.55 34.19
N TYR A 357 21.63 16.13 33.00
CA TYR A 357 22.48 17.32 32.83
C TYR A 357 22.12 18.08 31.53
N SER A 358 22.43 19.38 31.57
CA SER A 358 21.92 20.54 30.84
C SER A 358 22.60 20.90 29.50
N ASP A 359 21.91 21.78 28.76
CA ASP A 359 22.33 22.87 27.86
C ASP A 359 23.41 22.64 26.78
N ASP A 360 23.10 23.03 25.54
CA ASP A 360 23.83 24.13 24.87
C ASP A 360 23.10 24.67 23.62
N THR A 361 22.98 25.99 23.60
CA THR A 361 22.51 26.86 22.51
C THR A 361 23.58 27.04 21.42
N VAL A 362 23.22 27.21 20.13
CA VAL A 362 24.02 28.02 19.18
C VAL A 362 23.14 28.74 18.12
N THR A 363 23.49 30.01 17.90
CA THR A 363 22.98 31.05 16.99
C THR A 363 23.67 31.11 15.61
N VAL A 364 22.89 31.43 14.54
CA VAL A 364 23.10 32.31 13.32
C VAL A 364 24.41 32.15 12.47
N ILE A 365 24.45 32.03 11.11
CA ILE A 365 24.48 33.08 10.04
C ILE A 365 24.59 32.45 8.60
N ASN A 366 24.05 33.19 7.63
CA ASN A 366 24.00 33.16 6.14
C ASN A 366 25.20 32.73 5.25
N SER A 367 24.82 32.50 3.98
CA SER A 367 25.49 32.69 2.67
C SER A 367 26.08 31.44 2.02
N THR A 368 25.92 31.34 0.69
CA THR A 368 26.53 30.32 -0.17
C THR A 368 28.04 30.27 0.09
N SER A 369 28.43 29.38 1.00
CA SER A 369 29.80 29.22 1.48
C SER A 369 30.32 27.89 0.97
N VAL A 370 31.28 27.94 0.05
CA VAL A 370 32.22 26.83 -0.08
C VAL A 370 33.05 26.84 1.19
N SER A 371 33.00 25.79 1.99
CA SER A 371 33.90 25.65 3.14
C SER A 371 35.35 25.50 2.63
N ASN A 372 36.31 26.13 3.32
CA ASN A 372 37.73 25.96 3.02
C ASN A 372 38.07 24.46 3.01
N GLY A 373 38.54 23.96 1.87
CA GLY A 373 38.81 22.54 1.66
C GLY A 373 39.77 22.00 2.72
N THR A 374 39.39 20.91 3.38
CA THR A 374 40.27 20.25 4.37
C THR A 374 41.04 19.12 3.70
N SER A 375 42.36 19.09 3.91
CA SER A 375 43.21 17.98 3.50
C SER A 375 43.00 16.81 4.47
N LYS A 376 42.65 15.64 3.96
CA LYS A 376 42.44 14.42 4.77
C LYS A 376 43.28 13.26 4.24
N ASP A 377 43.86 12.49 5.16
CA ASP A 377 44.62 11.27 4.89
C ASP A 377 43.84 10.06 5.40
N THR A 378 43.63 9.04 4.56
CA THR A 378 43.07 7.75 5.01
C THR A 378 44.19 6.84 5.49
N ASN A 379 43.97 6.12 6.60
CA ASN A 379 44.93 5.17 7.22
C ASN A 379 45.30 3.96 6.35
N ASP A 380 44.74 3.85 5.14
CA ASP A 380 45.07 2.85 4.15
C ASP A 380 45.61 3.57 2.90
N ASN A 381 46.92 3.46 2.67
CA ASN A 381 47.69 3.99 1.54
C ASN A 381 47.34 5.40 1.01
N ARG A 382 47.96 6.43 1.61
CA ARG A 382 48.33 7.77 1.06
C ARG A 382 47.61 8.21 -0.23
N VAL A 383 46.32 8.49 -0.14
CA VAL A 383 45.65 9.33 -1.15
C VAL A 383 45.33 10.67 -0.48
N HIS A 384 46.08 11.71 -0.85
CA HIS A 384 45.78 13.08 -0.44
C HIS A 384 44.60 13.60 -1.26
N TYR A 385 43.56 14.08 -0.60
CA TYR A 385 42.42 14.73 -1.25
C TYR A 385 41.97 15.99 -0.54
N PHE A 386 41.43 16.91 -1.32
CA PHE A 386 40.71 18.07 -0.82
C PHE A 386 39.22 17.75 -0.81
N GLU A 387 38.57 17.92 0.35
CA GLU A 387 37.12 17.77 0.51
C GLU A 387 36.45 19.14 0.67
N TYR A 388 35.44 19.40 -0.14
CA TYR A 388 34.62 20.61 -0.11
C TYR A 388 33.15 20.25 0.14
N ILE A 389 32.49 21.02 1.00
CA ILE A 389 31.04 20.94 1.20
C ILE A 389 30.42 22.11 0.44
N VAL A 390 29.51 21.80 -0.48
CA VAL A 390 28.79 22.78 -1.30
C VAL A 390 27.31 22.68 -0.99
N ASP A 391 26.78 23.66 -0.28
CA ASP A 391 25.36 23.70 0.04
C ASP A 391 24.51 23.81 -1.23
N LYS A 392 23.31 23.22 -1.20
CA LYS A 392 22.37 23.35 -2.32
C LYS A 392 22.01 24.84 -2.49
N PRO A 393 22.11 25.42 -3.70
CA PRO A 393 21.63 26.78 -3.94
C PRO A 393 20.12 26.87 -3.67
N ASN A 394 19.71 27.92 -2.96
CA ASN A 394 18.30 28.21 -2.60
C ASN A 394 17.36 28.19 -3.81
#